data_AF-A0A2H0K7G2-F1
#
_entry.id   AF-A0A2H0K7G2-F1
#
_cell.length_a   1.000
_cell.length_b   1.000
_cell.length_c   1.000
_cell.angle_alpha   90.00
_cell.angle_beta   90.00
_cell.angle_gamma   90.00
#
_symmetry.space_group_name_H-M   'P 1'
#
loop_
_entity.id
_entity.type
_entity.pdbx_description
1 polymer ?
#
loop_
_entity_poly.entity_id
_entity_poly.type
_entity_poly.pdbx_seq_one_letter_code
_entity_poly.pdbx_strand_id
1 'polypeptide(L)'
;MQKKSMMMPMLVLLTLVIVSLGFTWTGIRMHQRVNSGEDRLHALQDSYFTLSKAERDGAPTGSELNKQLVQIQQYPSSLLQLKLVGVGKILTGIFGILLGILMVLFMMPKRLAEFMKGGQN
;
A
#
# COMPACT_ATOMS: atom_id res chain seq x y z
N MET A 1 -19.94 -3.31 -37.24
CA MET A 1 -18.92 -4.11 -36.52
C MET A 1 -17.96 -3.31 -35.61
N GLN A 2 -17.97 -1.96 -35.62
CA GLN A 2 -17.06 -1.12 -34.81
C GLN A 2 -17.32 -1.10 -33.29
N LYS A 3 -18.56 -1.30 -32.82
CA LYS A 3 -18.93 -1.19 -31.39
C LYS A 3 -18.15 -2.14 -30.46
N LYS A 4 -17.75 -3.32 -30.97
CA LYS A 4 -16.97 -4.33 -30.23
C LYS A 4 -15.50 -3.93 -30.06
N SER A 5 -14.94 -3.14 -30.99
CA SER A 5 -13.53 -2.75 -30.98
C SER A 5 -13.20 -1.69 -29.92
N MET A 6 -14.14 -0.77 -29.62
CA MET A 6 -13.96 0.25 -28.57
C MET A 6 -14.40 -0.19 -27.17
N MET A 7 -15.30 -1.17 -27.05
CA MET A 7 -15.70 -1.70 -25.74
C MET A 7 -14.52 -2.35 -25.00
N MET A 8 -13.64 -3.06 -25.72
CA MET A 8 -12.52 -3.77 -25.11
C MET A 8 -11.50 -2.85 -24.41
N PRO A 9 -10.93 -1.81 -25.05
CA PRO A 9 -9.96 -0.93 -24.38
C PRO A 9 -10.58 -0.14 -23.22
N MET A 10 -11.86 0.25 -23.32
CA MET A 10 -12.55 0.96 -22.23
C MET A 10 -12.79 0.06 -21.01
N LEU A 11 -13.13 -1.21 -21.22
CA LEU A 11 -13.25 -2.21 -20.15
C LEU A 11 -11.91 -2.54 -19.50
N VAL A 12 -10.84 -2.65 -20.29
CA VAL A 12 -9.48 -2.85 -19.76
C VAL A 12 -9.08 -1.66 -18.88
N LEU A 13 -9.37 -0.44 -19.33
CA LEU A 13 -9.02 0.78 -18.59
C LEU A 13 -9.84 0.91 -17.30
N LEU A 14 -11.13 0.61 -17.34
CA LEU A 14 -11.99 0.54 -16.16
C LEU A 14 -11.44 -0.49 -15.15
N THR A 15 -11.10 -1.68 -15.62
CA THR A 15 -10.54 -2.75 -14.79
C THR A 15 -9.22 -2.32 -14.14
N LEU A 16 -8.35 -1.70 -14.92
CA LEU A 16 -7.07 -1.18 -14.46
C LEU A 16 -7.26 -0.15 -13.34
N VAL A 17 -8.15 0.83 -13.54
CA VAL A 17 -8.46 1.84 -12.52
C VAL A 17 -8.98 1.20 -11.23
N ILE A 18 -9.91 0.25 -11.33
CA ILE A 18 -10.46 -0.45 -10.16
C ILE A 18 -9.35 -1.21 -9.41
N VAL A 19 -8.51 -1.96 -10.12
CA VAL A 19 -7.39 -2.69 -9.53
C VAL A 19 -6.42 -1.73 -8.84
N SER A 20 -6.07 -0.64 -9.50
CA SER A 20 -5.17 0.38 -8.96
C SER A 20 -5.70 1.01 -7.68
N LEU A 21 -7.00 1.35 -7.63
CA LEU A 21 -7.65 1.83 -6.41
C LEU A 21 -7.59 0.80 -5.29
N GLY A 22 -7.80 -0.48 -5.60
CA GLY A 22 -7.67 -1.58 -4.64
C GLY A 22 -6.26 -1.70 -4.05
N PHE A 23 -5.22 -1.54 -4.88
CA PHE A 23 -3.82 -1.50 -4.43
C PHE A 23 -3.56 -0.32 -3.51
N THR A 24 -3.98 0.89 -3.91
CA THR A 24 -3.83 2.11 -3.08
C THR A 24 -4.53 1.95 -1.75
N TRP A 25 -5.77 1.47 -1.74
CA TRP A 25 -6.56 1.24 -0.53
C TRP A 25 -5.88 0.25 0.42
N THR A 26 -5.38 -0.87 -0.13
CA THR A 26 -4.65 -1.87 0.66
C THR A 26 -3.37 -1.27 1.25
N GLY A 27 -2.64 -0.46 0.49
CA GLY A 27 -1.45 0.23 0.98
C GLY A 27 -1.74 1.22 2.11
N ILE A 28 -2.82 2.01 1.99
CA ILE A 28 -3.28 2.93 3.05
C ILE A 28 -3.61 2.17 4.35
N ARG A 29 -4.34 1.07 4.25
CA ARG A 29 -4.65 0.23 5.43
C ARG A 29 -3.40 -0.33 6.09
N MET A 30 -2.40 -0.75 5.30
CA MET A 30 -1.12 -1.22 5.85
C MET A 30 -0.37 -0.10 6.56
N HIS A 31 -0.40 1.12 6.01
CA HIS A 31 0.20 2.29 6.65
C HIS A 31 -0.50 2.66 7.97
N GLN A 32 -1.82 2.59 8.04
CA GLN A 32 -2.56 2.82 9.30
C GLN A 32 -2.20 1.82 10.40
N ARG A 33 -1.94 0.55 10.03
CA ARG A 33 -1.52 -0.49 10.99
C ARG A 33 -0.15 -0.22 11.60
N VAL A 34 0.70 0.55 10.92
CA VAL A 34 2.02 0.92 11.44
C VAL A 34 1.87 1.74 12.71
N ASN A 35 1.00 2.76 12.71
CA ASN A 35 0.79 3.61 13.88
C ASN A 35 0.38 2.78 15.10
N SER A 36 -0.60 1.88 14.93
CA SER A 36 -1.02 0.98 16.02
C SER A 36 0.09 0.02 16.48
N GLY A 37 0.99 -0.36 15.57
CA GLY A 37 2.14 -1.20 15.91
C GLY A 37 3.23 -0.40 16.63
N GLU A 38 3.46 0.85 16.25
CA GLU A 38 4.36 1.77 16.95
C GLU A 38 3.85 2.00 18.37
N ASP A 39 2.57 2.31 18.58
CA ASP A 39 1.99 2.47 19.92
C ASP A 39 2.23 1.23 20.80
N ARG A 40 2.10 0.03 20.23
CA ARG A 40 2.36 -1.23 20.93
C ARG A 40 3.85 -1.43 21.25
N LEU A 41 4.74 -1.06 20.33
CA LEU A 41 6.18 -1.11 20.56
C LEU A 41 6.59 -0.16 21.69
N HIS A 42 6.06 1.07 21.68
CA HIS A 42 6.31 2.05 22.74
C HIS A 42 5.82 1.54 24.09
N ALA A 43 4.61 0.97 24.16
CA ALA A 43 4.11 0.38 25.40
C ALA A 43 4.97 -0.79 25.92
N LEU A 44 5.47 -1.65 25.02
CA LEU A 44 6.41 -2.73 25.37
C LEU A 44 7.74 -2.18 25.88
N GLN A 45 8.27 -1.14 25.24
CA GLN A 45 9.50 -0.49 25.68
C GLN A 45 9.31 0.19 27.04
N ASP A 46 8.23 0.92 27.24
CA ASP A 46 7.94 1.58 28.52
C ASP A 46 7.85 0.57 29.66
N SER A 47 7.17 -0.57 29.44
CA SER A 47 7.07 -1.66 30.41
C SER A 47 8.40 -2.38 30.64
N TYR A 48 9.24 -2.52 29.62
CA TYR A 48 10.50 -3.25 29.74
C TYR A 48 11.58 -2.38 30.39
N PHE A 49 11.70 -1.13 29.97
CA PHE A 49 12.75 -0.20 30.41
C PHE A 49 12.41 0.55 31.70
N THR A 50 11.23 0.32 32.30
CA THR A 50 10.94 0.76 33.68
C THR A 50 11.78 0.02 34.72
N LEU A 51 12.24 -1.21 34.42
CA LEU A 51 13.12 -1.98 35.29
C LEU A 51 14.58 -1.56 35.14
N SER A 52 15.33 -1.70 36.24
CA SER A 52 16.77 -1.39 36.22
C SER A 52 17.50 -2.31 35.24
N LYS A 53 18.59 -1.81 34.65
CA LYS A 53 19.40 -2.62 33.72
C LYS A 53 19.90 -3.92 34.39
N ALA A 54 20.28 -3.86 35.66
CA ALA A 54 20.76 -5.01 36.41
C ALA A 54 19.69 -6.11 36.55
N GLU A 55 18.44 -5.74 36.81
CA GLU A 55 17.31 -6.69 36.85
C GLU A 55 17.01 -7.29 35.47
N ARG A 56 17.19 -6.51 34.40
CA ARG A 56 16.95 -6.97 33.02
C ARG A 56 18.00 -7.96 32.54
N ASP A 57 19.26 -7.65 32.80
CA ASP A 57 20.39 -8.48 32.37
C ASP A 57 20.55 -9.73 33.28
N GLY A 58 20.08 -9.65 34.53
CA GLY A 58 20.06 -10.77 35.47
C GLY A 58 18.87 -11.72 35.31
N ALA A 59 17.94 -11.45 34.40
CA ALA A 59 16.75 -12.26 34.21
C ALA A 59 17.09 -13.66 33.65
N PRO A 60 16.51 -14.75 34.18
CA PRO A 60 16.77 -16.10 33.68
C PRO A 60 16.43 -16.26 32.19
N THR A 61 17.18 -17.10 31.50
CA THR A 61 16.88 -17.48 30.10
C THR A 61 15.48 -18.06 29.99
N GLY A 62 14.71 -17.58 29.00
CA GLY A 62 13.32 -18.02 28.78
C GLY A 62 12.29 -17.43 29.74
N SER A 63 12.70 -16.55 30.66
CA SER A 63 11.77 -15.76 31.48
C SER A 63 10.91 -14.83 30.61
N GLU A 64 9.80 -14.37 31.19
CA GLU A 64 8.91 -13.40 30.52
C GLU A 64 9.64 -12.12 30.12
N LEU A 65 10.60 -11.66 30.94
CA LEU A 65 11.43 -10.51 30.63
C LEU A 65 12.30 -10.74 29.39
N ASN A 66 12.94 -11.91 29.30
CA ASN A 66 13.75 -12.27 28.14
C ASN A 66 12.89 -12.40 26.87
N LYS A 67 11.68 -12.94 26.98
CA LYS A 67 10.71 -12.99 25.86
C LYS A 67 10.29 -11.59 25.40
N GLN A 68 10.04 -10.66 26.33
CA GLN A 68 9.73 -9.27 25.99
C GLN A 68 10.88 -8.60 25.25
N LEU A 69 12.13 -8.83 25.65
CA LEU A 69 13.31 -8.32 24.94
C LEU A 69 13.36 -8.81 23.49
N VAL A 70 13.15 -10.11 23.28
CA VAL A 70 13.11 -10.69 21.92
C VAL A 70 11.99 -10.07 21.10
N GLN A 71 10.79 -9.89 21.69
CA GLN A 71 9.69 -9.21 21.02
C GLN A 71 10.06 -7.78 20.61
N ILE A 72 10.63 -6.99 21.51
CA ILE A 72 11.08 -5.60 21.23
C ILE A 72 12.11 -5.58 20.11
N GLN A 73 13.03 -6.54 20.05
CA GLN A 73 14.06 -6.60 19.02
C GLN A 73 13.52 -7.05 17.65
N GLN A 74 12.51 -7.91 17.61
CA GLN A 74 11.91 -8.41 16.38
C GLN A 74 10.86 -7.45 15.78
N TYR A 75 10.16 -6.70 16.63
CA TYR A 75 9.05 -5.84 16.25
C TYR A 75 9.38 -4.78 15.17
N PRO A 76 10.55 -4.10 15.19
CA PRO A 76 10.93 -3.12 14.18
C PRO A 76 10.96 -3.70 12.76
N SER A 77 11.41 -4.94 12.59
CA SER A 77 11.45 -5.61 11.28
C SER A 77 10.03 -5.82 10.72
N SER A 78 9.08 -6.17 11.58
CA SER A 78 7.66 -6.28 11.19
C SER A 78 7.04 -4.92 10.85
N LEU A 79 7.38 -3.87 11.61
CA LEU A 79 6.94 -2.50 11.32
C LEU A 79 7.51 -1.97 10.00
N LEU A 80 8.79 -2.24 9.72
CA LEU A 80 9.42 -1.88 8.46
C LEU A 80 8.75 -2.57 7.27
N GLN A 81 8.41 -3.86 7.41
CA GLN A 81 7.66 -4.57 6.37
C GLN A 81 6.30 -3.91 6.12
N LEU A 82 5.56 -3.56 7.18
CA LEU A 82 4.27 -2.87 7.05
C LEU A 82 4.41 -1.50 6.39
N LYS A 83 5.44 -0.72 6.76
CA LYS A 83 5.75 0.59 6.16
C LYS A 83 6.12 0.45 4.68
N LEU A 84 7.17 -0.32 4.37
CA LEU A 84 7.74 -0.40 3.01
C LEU A 84 6.79 -1.08 2.03
N VAL A 85 6.16 -2.18 2.42
CA VAL A 85 5.17 -2.85 1.57
C VAL A 85 3.91 -2.00 1.44
N GLY A 86 3.49 -1.31 2.51
CA GLY A 86 2.37 -0.37 2.47
C GLY A 86 2.61 0.76 1.46
N VAL A 87 3.75 1.45 1.56
CA VAL A 87 4.15 2.51 0.62
C VAL A 87 4.27 1.97 -0.81
N GLY A 88 4.90 0.81 -0.99
CA GLY A 88 5.01 0.17 -2.30
C GLY A 88 3.66 -0.07 -2.96
N LYS A 89 2.66 -0.55 -2.21
CA LYS A 89 1.30 -0.74 -2.72
C LYS A 89 0.60 0.57 -3.10
N ILE A 90 0.80 1.64 -2.32
CA ILE A 90 0.28 2.97 -2.65
C ILE A 90 0.87 3.45 -3.97
N LEU A 91 2.20 3.38 -4.12
CA LEU A 91 2.91 3.80 -5.33
C LEU A 91 2.47 3.01 -6.56
N THR A 92 2.34 1.68 -6.46
CA THR A 92 1.84 0.83 -7.55
C THR A 92 0.42 1.21 -7.98
N GLY A 93 -0.46 1.49 -7.01
CA GLY A 93 -1.82 1.94 -7.31
C GLY A 93 -1.84 3.30 -8.02
N ILE A 94 -1.08 4.28 -7.54
CA ILE A 94 -0.96 5.60 -8.19
C ILE A 94 -0.40 5.46 -9.60
N PHE A 95 0.66 4.68 -9.78
CA PHE A 95 1.26 4.43 -11.09
C PHE A 95 0.24 3.85 -12.09
N GLY A 96 -0.57 2.88 -11.65
CA GLY A 96 -1.63 2.34 -12.49
C GLY A 96 -2.69 3.39 -12.87
N ILE A 97 -3.14 4.23 -11.92
CA ILE A 97 -4.06 5.33 -12.23
C ILE A 97 -3.47 6.27 -13.28
N LEU A 98 -2.19 6.66 -13.14
CA LEU A 98 -1.50 7.52 -14.10
C LEU A 98 -1.42 6.87 -15.49
N LEU A 99 -1.13 5.56 -15.57
CA LEU A 99 -1.17 4.80 -16.83
C LEU A 99 -2.56 4.79 -17.46
N GLY A 100 -3.61 4.62 -16.65
CA GLY A 100 -5.00 4.69 -17.09
C GLY A 100 -5.32 6.05 -17.71
N ILE A 101 -4.95 7.15 -17.03
CA ILE A 101 -5.15 8.51 -17.53
C ILE A 101 -4.39 8.73 -18.84
N LEU A 102 -3.12 8.29 -18.91
CA LEU A 102 -2.30 8.40 -20.12
C LEU A 102 -2.95 7.70 -21.32
N MET A 103 -3.48 6.49 -21.12
CA MET A 103 -4.19 5.74 -22.15
C MET A 103 -5.45 6.47 -22.64
N VAL A 104 -6.23 7.08 -21.73
CA VAL A 104 -7.41 7.88 -22.11
C VAL A 104 -7.00 9.08 -22.96
N LEU A 105 -5.96 9.81 -22.56
CA LEU A 105 -5.45 10.96 -23.30
C LEU A 105 -5.00 10.59 -24.70
N PHE A 106 -4.37 9.43 -24.89
CA PHE A 106 -3.95 8.97 -26.22
C PHE A 106 -5.13 8.58 -27.13
N MET A 107 -6.23 8.11 -26.56
CA MET A 107 -7.43 7.73 -27.32
C MET A 107 -8.32 8.92 -27.70
N MET A 108 -8.33 10.01 -26.93
CA MET A 108 -9.19 11.17 -27.19
C MET A 108 -9.00 11.84 -28.57
N PRO A 109 -7.77 12.09 -29.08
CA PRO A 109 -7.57 12.75 -30.37
C PRO A 109 -8.18 11.97 -31.54
N LYS A 110 -8.03 10.64 -31.53
CA LYS A 110 -8.64 9.75 -32.54
C LYS A 110 -10.15 9.84 -32.50
N ARG A 111 -10.72 9.85 -31.29
CA ARG A 111 -12.17 9.97 -31.08
C ARG A 111 -12.71 11.30 -31.62
N LEU A 112 -12.03 12.42 -31.32
CA LEU A 112 -12.41 13.74 -31.83
C LEU A 112 -12.32 13.82 -33.36
N ALA A 113 -11.27 13.24 -33.96
CA ALA A 113 -11.12 13.19 -35.42
C ALA A 113 -12.23 12.39 -36.12
N GLU A 114 -12.67 11.28 -35.53
CA GLU A 114 -13.80 10.49 -36.05
C GLU A 114 -15.13 11.25 -35.94
N PHE A 115 -15.40 11.95 -34.83
CA PHE A 115 -16.59 12.79 -34.68
C PHE A 115 -16.63 13.94 -35.70
N MET A 116 -15.49 14.59 -35.97
CA MET A 116 -15.43 15.66 -36.97
C MET A 116 -15.65 15.14 -38.41
N LYS A 117 -15.18 13.93 -38.72
CA LYS A 117 -15.42 13.28 -40.03
C LYS A 117 -16.86 12.78 -40.19
N GLY A 118 -17.49 12.32 -39.11
CA GLY A 118 -18.87 11.83 -39.11
C GLY A 118 -19.94 12.92 -39.17
N GLY A 119 -19.62 14.17 -38.82
CA GLY A 119 -20.53 15.32 -38.91
C GLY A 119 -20.56 16.03 -40.26
N GLN A 120 -19.85 15.52 -41.27
CA GLN A 120 -19.77 16.11 -42.61
C GLN A 120 -20.60 15.34 -43.67
N ASN A 121 -21.42 14.37 -43.24
CA ASN A 121 -22.40 13.66 -44.08
C ASN A 121 -23.83 13.92 -43.59
#